data_AF-A0A832R7G6-F1
#
_entry.id   AF-A0A832R7G6-F1
#
_cell.length_a   1.000
_cell.length_b   1.000
_cell.length_c   1.000
_cell.angle_alpha   90.00
_cell.angle_beta   90.00
_cell.angle_gamma   90.00
#
_symmetry.space_group_name_H-M   'P 1'
#
loop_
_entity.id
_entity.type
_entity.pdbx_description
1 polymer ?
#
loop_
_entity_poly.entity_id
_entity_poly.type
_entity_poly.pdbx_seq_one_letter_code
_entity_poly.pdbx_strand_id
1 'polypeptide(L)'
;PCFEIVDSRIANWQIRIEDTVADNASCGVFALGSARVDPRQINLANVELNMQLNGQPAGSGLGSAVQGHPCEAVAWLANTLGKLGIPFRRGEIILSGALAPLVPVSAGDHIDMHISGLGNASLRFID
;
A
#
# COMPACT_ATOMS: atom_id res chain seq x y z
N PRO A 1 -8.26 -1.57 -4.71
CA PRO A 1 -6.82 -1.29 -4.94
C PRO A 1 -6.48 0.12 -4.45
N CYS A 2 -5.27 0.34 -3.96
CA CYS A 2 -4.82 1.65 -3.50
C CYS A 2 -3.34 1.86 -3.79
N PHE A 3 -2.95 3.11 -3.94
CA PHE A 3 -1.56 3.55 -3.87
C PHE A 3 -1.31 4.18 -2.51
N GLU A 4 -0.16 3.87 -1.94
CA GLU A 4 0.46 4.65 -0.87
C GLU A 4 1.64 5.40 -1.46
N ILE A 5 1.66 6.72 -1.27
CA ILE A 5 2.77 7.60 -1.64
C ILE A 5 3.49 7.89 -0.34
N VAL A 6 4.54 7.12 -0.11
CA VAL A 6 5.42 7.27 1.05
C VAL A 6 6.44 8.37 0.79
N ASP A 7 6.82 9.06 1.85
CA ASP A 7 7.87 10.08 1.84
C ASP A 7 8.57 10.11 3.19
N SER A 8 9.85 10.46 3.20
CA SER A 8 10.65 10.52 4.43
C SER A 8 11.07 11.94 4.73
N ARG A 9 10.85 12.37 5.97
CA ARG A 9 11.35 13.65 6.49
C ARG A 9 12.82 13.57 6.91
N ILE A 10 13.44 12.40 6.79
CA ILE A 10 14.85 12.16 7.11
C ILE A 10 15.66 12.20 5.83
N ALA A 11 16.74 12.98 5.89
CA ALA A 11 17.56 13.28 4.72
C ALA A 11 18.03 12.00 4.01
N ASN A 12 17.82 11.97 2.69
CA ASN A 12 18.29 10.92 1.80
C ASN A 12 17.81 9.50 2.16
N TRP A 13 16.67 9.37 2.85
CA TRP A 13 16.13 8.07 3.29
C TRP A 13 17.11 7.25 4.16
N GLN A 14 18.04 7.92 4.86
CA GLN A 14 18.99 7.27 5.78
C GLN A 14 18.30 6.94 7.11
N ILE A 15 17.33 6.03 7.04
CA ILE A 15 16.41 5.69 8.14
C ILE A 15 16.77 4.35 8.78
N ARG A 16 16.57 4.29 10.09
CA ARG A 16 16.43 3.05 10.88
C ARG A 16 14.94 2.79 11.16
N ILE A 17 14.60 1.71 11.87
CA ILE A 17 13.18 1.39 12.09
C ILE A 17 12.52 2.40 13.04
N GLU A 18 13.23 2.82 14.08
CA GLU A 18 12.79 3.85 15.04
C GLU A 18 12.51 5.20 14.38
N ASP A 19 13.31 5.53 13.35
CA ASP A 19 13.17 6.73 12.54
C ASP A 19 11.87 6.69 11.74
N THR A 20 11.60 5.58 11.04
CA THR A 20 10.34 5.37 10.31
C THR A 20 9.14 5.44 11.24
N VAL A 21 9.22 4.82 12.44
CA VAL A 21 8.14 4.87 13.43
C VAL A 21 7.89 6.31 13.90
N ALA A 22 8.95 7.06 14.23
CA ALA A 22 8.85 8.46 14.63
C ALA A 22 8.33 9.36 13.50
N ASP A 23 8.68 9.03 12.26
CA ASP A 23 8.24 9.72 11.05
C ASP A 23 6.87 9.23 10.54
N ASN A 24 5.99 8.81 11.44
CA ASN A 24 4.65 8.34 11.12
C ASN A 24 4.63 7.28 9.99
N ALA A 25 5.48 6.27 10.13
CA ALA A 25 5.70 5.19 9.18
C ALA A 25 6.12 5.63 7.76
N SER A 26 6.74 6.82 7.63
CA SER A 26 7.05 7.45 6.34
C SER A 26 5.82 7.62 5.43
N CYS A 27 4.62 7.71 6.02
CA CYS A 27 3.41 7.96 5.25
C CYS A 27 3.44 9.39 4.68
N GLY A 28 3.04 9.53 3.42
CA GLY A 28 2.71 10.82 2.80
C GLY A 28 1.21 10.89 2.57
N VAL A 29 0.77 10.47 1.39
CA VAL A 29 -0.66 10.43 1.01
C VAL A 29 -1.04 9.05 0.48
N PHE A 30 -2.34 8.77 0.38
CA PHE A 30 -2.83 7.56 -0.28
C PHE A 30 -3.98 7.89 -1.22
N ALA A 31 -4.15 7.04 -2.24
CA ALA A 31 -5.25 7.15 -3.19
C ALA A 31 -5.95 5.79 -3.32
N LEU A 32 -7.28 5.83 -3.36
CA LEU A 32 -8.10 4.63 -3.54
C LEU A 32 -8.59 4.55 -4.98
N GLY A 33 -8.43 3.38 -5.59
CA GLY A 33 -9.16 3.05 -6.82
C GLY A 33 -10.67 2.98 -6.57
N SER A 34 -11.45 3.00 -7.64
CA SER A 34 -12.91 2.99 -7.59
C SER A 34 -13.49 1.61 -7.24
N ALA A 35 -12.80 0.53 -7.59
CA ALA A 35 -13.26 -0.84 -7.36
C ALA A 35 -13.45 -1.15 -5.87
N ARG A 36 -14.56 -1.83 -5.56
CA ARG A 36 -14.87 -2.41 -4.24
C ARG A 36 -15.25 -3.86 -4.48
N VAL A 37 -14.57 -4.78 -3.81
CA VAL A 37 -14.79 -6.21 -3.98
C VAL A 37 -14.96 -6.86 -2.61
N ASP A 38 -15.84 -7.85 -2.52
CA ASP A 38 -16.00 -8.65 -1.32
C ASP A 38 -14.74 -9.51 -1.11
N PRO A 39 -13.97 -9.31 -0.03
CA PRO A 39 -12.73 -10.05 0.20
C PRO A 39 -12.94 -11.57 0.33
N ARG A 40 -14.18 -12.03 0.57
CA ARG A 40 -14.51 -13.46 0.64
C ARG A 40 -14.58 -14.14 -0.72
N GLN A 41 -14.66 -13.37 -1.81
CA GLN A 41 -14.79 -13.89 -3.17
C GLN A 41 -13.42 -14.05 -3.87
N ILE A 42 -12.34 -13.62 -3.24
CA ILE A 42 -10.99 -13.59 -3.83
C ILE A 42 -9.99 -14.18 -2.86
N ASN A 43 -9.08 -14.99 -3.35
CA ASN A 43 -7.90 -15.38 -2.58
C ASN A 43 -6.89 -14.22 -2.57
N LEU A 44 -6.93 -13.39 -1.53
CA LEU A 44 -6.10 -12.21 -1.39
C LEU A 44 -4.60 -12.50 -1.33
N ALA A 45 -4.17 -13.69 -0.92
CA ALA A 45 -2.75 -14.04 -0.98
C ALA A 45 -2.25 -14.30 -2.41
N ASN A 46 -3.15 -14.70 -3.32
CA ASN A 46 -2.80 -15.07 -4.69
C ASN A 46 -3.04 -13.94 -5.70
N VAL A 47 -3.51 -12.77 -5.29
CA VAL A 47 -3.67 -11.65 -6.21
C VAL A 47 -2.30 -11.19 -6.73
N GLU A 48 -2.26 -10.78 -7.98
CA GLU A 48 -1.06 -10.37 -8.70
C GLU A 48 -1.14 -8.87 -8.97
N LEU A 49 -0.16 -8.12 -8.48
CA LEU A 49 0.05 -6.71 -8.79
C LEU A 49 0.95 -6.58 -10.01
N ASN A 50 0.55 -5.74 -10.96
CA ASN A 50 1.41 -5.24 -12.02
C ASN A 50 1.29 -3.71 -12.09
N MET A 51 2.42 -3.03 -12.16
CA MET A 51 2.51 -1.57 -12.26
C MET A 51 3.26 -1.14 -13.51
N GLN A 52 2.80 -0.05 -14.11
CA GLN A 52 3.48 0.60 -15.23
C GLN A 52 3.71 2.06 -14.90
N LEU A 53 4.93 2.55 -15.12
CA LEU A 53 5.30 3.95 -15.04
C LEU A 53 5.55 4.45 -16.46
N ASN A 54 4.78 5.44 -16.91
CA ASN A 54 4.86 6.00 -18.25
C ASN A 54 4.77 4.91 -19.36
N GLY A 55 3.91 3.90 -19.13
CA GLY A 55 3.68 2.77 -20.04
C GLY A 55 4.80 1.72 -20.04
N GLN A 56 5.80 1.81 -19.15
CA GLN A 56 6.84 0.81 -19.00
C GLN A 56 6.64 0.01 -17.71
N PRO A 57 6.92 -1.31 -17.67
CA PRO A 57 6.85 -2.10 -16.44
C PRO A 57 7.71 -1.48 -15.33
N ALA A 58 7.09 -1.22 -14.17
CA ALA A 58 7.74 -0.52 -13.05
C ALA A 58 7.77 -1.34 -11.76
N GLY A 59 6.89 -2.31 -11.61
CA GLY A 59 6.90 -3.22 -10.48
C GLY A 59 5.82 -4.28 -10.58
N SER A 60 6.05 -5.40 -9.92
CA SER A 60 5.07 -6.48 -9.79
C SER A 60 5.21 -7.17 -8.45
N GLY A 61 4.18 -7.90 -8.04
CA GLY A 61 4.18 -8.57 -6.75
C GLY A 61 2.95 -9.41 -6.50
N LEU A 62 2.94 -10.09 -5.36
CA LEU A 62 1.84 -10.97 -4.93
C LEU A 62 1.24 -10.44 -3.63
N GLY A 63 -0.04 -10.70 -3.43
CA GLY A 63 -0.71 -10.43 -2.15
C GLY A 63 0.00 -11.07 -0.96
N SER A 64 0.56 -12.27 -1.15
CA SER A 64 1.31 -13.01 -0.14
C SER A 64 2.64 -12.36 0.28
N ALA A 65 3.15 -11.36 -0.47
CA ALA A 65 4.29 -10.56 -0.03
C ALA A 65 4.00 -9.81 1.27
N VAL A 66 2.72 -9.52 1.54
CA VAL A 66 2.26 -8.91 2.79
C VAL A 66 2.10 -9.97 3.87
N GLN A 67 3.18 -10.26 4.60
CA GLN A 67 3.18 -11.19 5.74
C GLN A 67 2.54 -12.56 5.43
N GLY A 68 2.67 -13.07 4.22
CA GLY A 68 2.03 -14.31 3.76
C GLY A 68 0.57 -14.15 3.32
N HIS A 69 -0.18 -13.21 3.91
CA HIS A 69 -1.54 -12.88 3.49
C HIS A 69 -1.95 -11.46 3.98
N PRO A 70 -2.56 -10.59 3.16
CA PRO A 70 -2.89 -9.21 3.55
C PRO A 70 -3.74 -9.07 4.83
N CYS A 71 -4.69 -9.98 5.06
CA CYS A 71 -5.48 -10.01 6.30
C CYS A 71 -4.67 -10.31 7.57
N GLU A 72 -3.51 -10.96 7.49
CA GLU A 72 -2.65 -11.18 8.67
C GLU A 72 -2.09 -9.86 9.19
N ALA A 73 -1.67 -8.96 8.29
CA ALA A 73 -1.22 -7.62 8.67
C ALA A 73 -2.35 -6.80 9.33
N VAL A 74 -3.59 -6.92 8.81
CA VAL A 74 -4.77 -6.26 9.40
C VAL A 74 -5.06 -6.82 10.80
N ALA A 75 -5.02 -8.14 10.98
CA ALA A 75 -5.24 -8.78 12.27
C ALA A 75 -4.14 -8.42 13.28
N TRP A 76 -2.88 -8.39 12.85
CA TRP A 76 -1.74 -7.94 13.66
C TRP A 76 -1.94 -6.50 14.14
N LEU A 77 -2.33 -5.59 13.26
CA LEU A 77 -2.54 -4.19 13.61
C LEU A 77 -3.69 -4.04 14.61
N ALA A 78 -4.82 -4.71 14.37
CA ALA A 78 -5.98 -4.71 15.28
C ALA A 78 -5.60 -5.19 16.68
N ASN A 79 -4.86 -6.31 16.77
CA ASN A 79 -4.42 -6.88 18.04
C ASN A 79 -3.38 -5.99 18.76
N THR A 80 -2.51 -5.33 18.00
CA THR A 80 -1.48 -4.44 18.55
C THR A 80 -2.11 -3.18 19.14
N LEU A 81 -2.98 -2.51 18.39
CA LEU A 81 -3.69 -1.32 18.85
C LEU A 81 -4.70 -1.65 19.97
N GLY A 82 -5.33 -2.82 19.92
CA GLY A 82 -6.23 -3.30 20.97
C GLY A 82 -5.56 -3.40 22.34
N LYS A 83 -4.29 -3.84 22.40
CA LYS A 83 -3.49 -3.85 23.65
C LYS A 83 -3.22 -2.46 24.21
N LEU A 84 -3.28 -1.43 23.37
CA LEU A 84 -3.14 -0.02 23.74
C LEU A 84 -4.50 0.66 24.00
N GLY A 85 -5.61 -0.08 23.97
CA GLY A 85 -6.95 0.46 24.15
C GLY A 85 -7.45 1.29 22.95
N ILE A 86 -6.86 1.10 21.77
CA ILE A 86 -7.22 1.78 20.53
C ILE A 86 -7.95 0.78 19.63
N PRO A 87 -9.30 0.72 19.65
CA PRO A 87 -10.05 -0.18 18.79
C PRO A 87 -10.15 0.38 17.37
N PHE A 88 -10.28 -0.51 16.38
CA PHE A 88 -10.75 -0.13 15.05
C PHE A 88 -12.20 0.36 15.10
N ARG A 89 -12.49 1.33 14.24
CA ARG A 89 -13.82 1.89 14.07
C ARG A 89 -14.39 1.51 12.72
N ARG A 90 -15.72 1.34 12.68
CA ARG A 90 -16.45 1.06 11.44
C ARG A 90 -16.18 2.17 10.42
N GLY A 91 -15.78 1.77 9.22
CA GLY A 91 -15.53 2.69 8.11
C GLY A 91 -14.09 3.18 7.99
N GLU A 92 -13.20 2.78 8.91
CA GLU A 92 -11.77 3.04 8.76
C GLU A 92 -11.19 2.29 7.56
N ILE A 93 -10.17 2.90 6.97
CA ILE A 93 -9.41 2.35 5.85
C ILE A 93 -8.07 1.86 6.40
N ILE A 94 -7.76 0.59 6.16
CA ILE A 94 -6.49 -0.02 6.56
C ILE A 94 -5.69 -0.36 5.31
N LEU A 95 -4.49 0.20 5.20
CA LEU A 95 -3.52 -0.18 4.18
C LEU A 95 -2.73 -1.36 4.72
N SER A 96 -2.90 -2.53 4.12
CA SER A 96 -2.35 -3.80 4.64
C SER A 96 -0.83 -3.91 4.51
N GLY A 97 -0.20 -3.08 3.69
CA GLY A 97 1.22 -3.14 3.35
C GLY A 97 1.45 -3.31 1.85
N ALA A 98 2.72 -3.15 1.44
CA ALA A 98 3.11 -3.15 0.05
C ALA A 98 3.19 -4.56 -0.55
N LEU A 99 2.62 -4.74 -1.74
CA LEU A 99 2.69 -6.00 -2.50
C LEU A 99 3.99 -6.11 -3.33
N ALA A 100 4.64 -4.97 -3.61
CA ALA A 100 5.83 -4.86 -4.43
C ALA A 100 6.79 -3.81 -3.83
N PRO A 101 8.07 -3.80 -4.23
CA PRO A 101 9.01 -2.75 -3.86
C PRO A 101 8.52 -1.35 -4.28
N LEU A 102 9.04 -0.32 -3.61
CA LEU A 102 8.73 1.07 -3.94
C LEU A 102 9.19 1.44 -5.36
N VAL A 103 8.33 2.17 -6.06
CA VAL A 103 8.63 2.73 -7.38
C VAL A 103 8.88 4.23 -7.21
N PRO A 104 10.10 4.73 -7.49
CA PRO A 104 10.36 6.17 -7.50
C PRO A 104 9.50 6.87 -8.56
N VAL A 105 8.98 8.03 -8.21
CA VAL A 105 8.15 8.87 -9.08
C VAL A 105 8.65 10.31 -9.04
N SER A 106 8.45 11.04 -10.14
CA SER A 106 8.81 12.44 -10.32
C SER A 106 7.61 13.23 -10.86
N ALA A 107 7.69 14.56 -10.78
CA ALA A 107 6.69 15.41 -11.41
C ALA A 107 6.57 15.10 -12.91
N GLY A 108 5.34 15.03 -13.42
CA GLY A 108 5.03 14.64 -14.78
C GLY A 108 4.74 13.15 -14.98
N ASP A 109 5.11 12.28 -14.03
CA ASP A 109 4.92 10.85 -14.16
C ASP A 109 3.45 10.42 -14.12
N HIS A 110 3.14 9.39 -14.90
CA HIS A 110 1.88 8.65 -14.82
C HIS A 110 2.15 7.22 -14.40
N ILE A 111 1.53 6.77 -13.32
CA ILE A 111 1.62 5.40 -12.84
C ILE A 111 0.26 4.72 -12.88
N ASP A 112 0.23 3.52 -13.45
CA ASP A 112 -0.93 2.64 -13.52
C ASP A 112 -0.65 1.38 -12.70
N MET A 113 -1.65 0.88 -11.99
CA MET A 113 -1.61 -0.44 -11.36
C MET A 113 -2.84 -1.27 -11.75
N HIS A 114 -2.61 -2.57 -11.92
CA HIS A 114 -3.64 -3.60 -11.96
C HIS A 114 -3.36 -4.61 -10.86
N ILE A 115 -4.38 -4.94 -10.06
CA ILE A 115 -4.34 -6.08 -9.15
C ILE A 115 -5.40 -7.09 -9.58
N SER A 116 -4.97 -8.32 -9.86
CA SER A 116 -5.89 -9.37 -10.35
C SER A 116 -7.06 -9.58 -9.38
N GLY A 117 -8.28 -9.61 -9.93
CA GLY A 117 -9.53 -9.68 -9.16
C GLY A 117 -9.92 -8.42 -8.38
N LEU A 118 -8.99 -7.52 -8.04
CA LEU A 118 -9.26 -6.32 -7.25
C LEU A 118 -9.42 -5.04 -8.09
N GLY A 119 -9.00 -5.06 -9.36
CA GLY A 119 -9.19 -3.99 -10.32
C GLY A 119 -7.98 -3.06 -10.45
N ASN A 120 -8.22 -1.85 -10.96
CA ASN A 120 -7.18 -0.91 -11.36
C ASN A 120 -7.19 0.36 -10.50
N ALA A 121 -6.05 1.07 -10.50
CA ALA A 121 -5.95 2.47 -10.11
C ALA A 121 -4.85 3.14 -10.93
N SER A 122 -4.93 4.45 -11.11
CA SER A 122 -3.88 5.23 -11.74
C SER A 122 -3.71 6.58 -11.07
N LEU A 123 -2.51 7.15 -11.17
CA LEU A 123 -2.17 8.46 -10.64
C LEU A 123 -1.31 9.21 -11.65
N ARG A 124 -1.50 10.53 -11.69
CA ARG A 124 -0.62 11.46 -12.38
C ARG A 124 0.00 12.40 -11.37
N PHE A 125 1.32 12.48 -11.37
CA PHE A 125 2.07 13.42 -10.57
C PHE A 125 2.23 14.73 -11.36
N ILE A 126 1.89 15.84 -10.73
CA ILE A 126 1.95 17.19 -11.31
C ILE A 126 2.92 18.06 -10.49
N ASP A 127 3.29 19.21 -11.05
CA ASP A 127 4.11 20.24 -10.39
C ASP A 127 3.39 20.93 -9.23
#